data_AF-A0AAU2DN23-F1
#
_entry.id   AF-A0AAU2DN23-F1
#
_cell.length_a   1.000
_cell.length_b   1.000
_cell.length_c   1.000
_cell.angle_alpha   90.00
_cell.angle_beta   90.00
_cell.angle_gamma   90.00
#
_symmetry.space_group_name_H-M   'P 1'
#
loop_
_entity.id
_entity.type
_entity.pdbx_description
1 polymer ?
#
loop_
_entity_poly.entity_id
_entity_poly.type
_entity_poly.pdbx_seq_one_letter_code
_entity_poly.pdbx_strand_id
1 'polypeptide(L)' 'MGSPRGARCPARRRRREAGGYAGLVPVRDSKTPAAPPLVFAAVSWSAFVARIKGE' A
#
# COMPACT_ATOMS: atom_id res chain seq x y z
N MET A 1 -21.10 23.35 31.47
CA MET A 1 -21.61 22.55 30.32
C MET A 1 -20.71 22.85 29.12
N GLY A 2 -19.78 22.02 28.65
CA GLY A 2 -19.52 20.60 28.86
C GLY A 2 -19.03 19.95 27.57
N SER A 3 -17.94 20.48 26.99
CA SER A 3 -17.04 19.91 25.98
C SER A 3 -17.59 19.51 24.57
N PRO A 4 -16.97 19.96 23.46
CA PRO A 4 -17.28 19.44 22.13
C PRO A 4 -16.76 18.00 22.02
N ARG A 5 -17.63 17.08 21.62
CA ARG A 5 -17.27 15.69 21.33
C ARG A 5 -16.24 15.67 20.20
N GLY A 6 -14.96 15.60 20.56
CA GLY A 6 -13.87 15.33 19.63
C GLY A 6 -14.14 14.00 18.93
N ALA A 7 -14.35 14.07 17.61
CA ALA A 7 -14.31 12.89 16.77
C ALA A 7 -12.95 12.22 16.98
N ARG A 8 -12.93 11.11 17.72
CA ARG A 8 -11.73 10.30 17.85
C ARG A 8 -11.41 9.76 16.46
N CYS A 9 -10.37 10.28 15.83
CA CYS A 9 -9.74 9.60 14.69
C CYS A 9 -9.54 8.14 15.09
N PRO A 10 -10.02 7.16 14.31
CA PRO A 10 -9.77 5.76 14.63
C PRO A 10 -8.27 5.58 14.77
N ALA A 11 -7.84 5.03 15.92
CA ALA A 11 -6.44 4.80 16.23
C ALA A 11 -5.77 4.17 15.01
N ARG A 12 -4.70 4.80 14.50
CA ARG A 12 -3.92 4.31 13.36
C ARG A 12 -3.53 2.86 13.66
N ARG A 13 -4.23 1.89 13.07
CA ARG A 13 -3.90 0.47 13.24
C ARG A 13 -2.48 0.31 12.71
N ARG A 14 -1.55 -0.14 13.56
CA ARG A 14 -0.19 -0.47 13.13
C ARG A 14 -0.30 -1.53 12.03
N ARG A 15 0.23 -1.20 10.86
CA ARG A 15 0.14 -2.05 9.68
C ARG A 15 1.09 -3.24 9.88
N ARG A 16 0.56 -4.46 9.78
CA ARG A 16 1.42 -5.63 9.58
C ARG A 16 1.98 -5.54 8.17
N GLU A 17 3.26 -5.21 8.05
CA GLU A 17 4.03 -5.50 6.83
C GLU A 17 4.27 -7.01 6.79
N ALA A 18 3.73 -7.67 5.77
CA ALA A 18 4.00 -9.07 5.54
C ALA A 18 5.40 -9.17 4.91
N GLY A 19 6.38 -9.66 5.67
CA GLY A 19 7.66 -10.07 5.09
C GLY A 19 7.44 -11.33 4.28
N GLY A 20 7.49 -11.24 2.95
CA GLY A 20 7.23 -12.39 2.08
C GLY A 20 7.10 -12.10 0.58
N TYR A 21 7.87 -11.15 0.03
CA TYR A 21 7.79 -10.77 -1.39
C TYR A 21 9.13 -10.92 -2.12
N ALA A 22 9.87 -12.00 -1.87
CA ALA A 22 11.08 -12.27 -2.63
C ALA A 22 10.74 -12.45 -4.12
N GLY A 23 11.33 -11.63 -5.00
CA GLY A 23 11.06 -11.63 -6.44
C GLY A 23 9.72 -10.99 -6.84
N LEU A 24 8.99 -10.39 -5.89
CA LEU A 24 7.67 -9.81 -6.11
C LEU A 24 7.62 -8.34 -5.69
N VAL A 25 6.80 -7.54 -6.38
CA VAL A 25 6.60 -6.12 -6.12
C VAL A 25 5.15 -5.90 -5.63
N PRO A 26 4.95 -5.62 -4.33
CA PRO A 26 3.62 -5.29 -3.80
C PRO A 26 3.26 -3.82 -4.06
N VAL A 27 2.17 -3.57 -4.79
CA VAL A 27 1.59 -2.25 -5.04
C VAL A 27 0.35 -2.08 -4.16
N ARG A 28 0.33 -1.04 -3.31
CA ARG A 28 -0.83 -0.73 -2.47
C ARG A 28 -1.67 0.36 -3.12
N ASP A 29 -2.96 0.08 -3.22
CA ASP A 29 -3.97 1.07 -3.59
C ASP A 29 -4.14 2.10 -2.47
N SER A 30 -4.10 3.38 -2.83
CA SER A 30 -4.20 4.49 -1.88
C SER A 30 -5.61 4.66 -1.30
N LYS A 31 -6.64 4.17 -2.02
CA LYS A 31 -8.05 4.27 -1.64
C LYS A 31 -8.45 3.18 -0.64
N THR A 32 -7.74 2.07 -0.61
CA THR A 32 -7.97 0.93 0.28
C THR A 32 -6.67 0.42 0.93
N PRO A 33 -5.96 1.27 1.70
CA PRO A 33 -4.62 0.95 2.20
C PRO A 33 -4.61 -0.19 3.22
N ALA A 34 -5.77 -0.58 3.78
CA ALA A 34 -5.89 -1.72 4.69
C ALA A 34 -5.98 -3.07 3.95
N ALA A 35 -6.39 -3.09 2.68
CA ALA A 35 -6.49 -4.31 1.89
C ALA A 35 -5.09 -4.88 1.55
N PRO A 36 -4.99 -6.18 1.22
CA PRO A 36 -3.75 -6.78 0.71
C PRO A 36 -3.22 -6.05 -0.53
N PRO A 37 -1.90 -5.97 -0.73
CA PRO A 37 -1.32 -5.42 -1.95
C PRO A 37 -1.70 -6.26 -3.17
N LEU A 38 -1.77 -5.59 -4.33
CA LEU A 38 -1.61 -6.27 -5.61
C LEU A 38 -0.14 -6.63 -5.77
N VAL A 39 0.16 -7.84 -6.24
CA VAL A 39 1.53 -8.36 -6.29
C VAL A 39 1.91 -8.70 -7.72
N PHE A 40 3.04 -8.18 -8.17
CA PHE A 40 3.57 -8.38 -9.52
C PHE A 40 4.93 -9.09 -9.46
N ALA A 41 5.27 -9.87 -10.49
CA ALA A 41 6.63 -10.35 -10.65
C ALA A 41 7.60 -9.17 -10.88
N ALA A 42 8.76 -9.19 -10.21
CA ALA A 42 9.72 -8.09 -10.30
C ALA A 42 10.19 -7.82 -11.74
N VAL A 43 10.41 -8.88 -12.53
CA VAL A 43 10.82 -8.76 -13.95
C VAL A 43 9.76 -8.04 -14.77
N SER A 44 8.49 -8.41 -14.61
CA SER A 44 7.38 -7.80 -15.35
C SER A 44 7.15 -6.35 -14.94
N TRP A 45 7.27 -6.03 -13.64
CA TRP A 45 7.15 -4.65 -13.14
C TRP A 45 8.25 -3.75 -13.70
N SER A 46 9.51 -4.22 -13.72
CA SER A 46 10.63 -3.48 -14.29
C SER A 46 10.43 -3.20 -15.79
N ALA A 47 10.01 -4.19 -16.57
CA ALA A 47 9.72 -4.01 -17.99
C ALA A 47 8.59 -3.00 -18.25
N PHE A 48 7.54 -3.04 -17.43
CA PHE A 48 6.44 -2.08 -17.49
C PHE A 48 6.92 -0.64 -17.22
N VAL A 49 7.71 -0.44 -16.16
CA VAL A 49 8.23 0.88 -15.81
C VAL A 49 9.20 1.41 -16.87
N ALA A 50 10.10 0.57 -17.40
CA ALA A 50 10.99 0.94 -18.50
C ALA A 50 10.18 1.45 -19.70
N ARG A 51 9.15 0.70 -20.10
CA ARG A 51 8.29 1.08 -21.22
C ARG A 51 7.55 2.40 -21.00
N ILE A 52 7.12 2.70 -19.77
CA ILE A 52 6.50 3.99 -19.42
C ILE A 52 7.51 5.14 -19.51
N LYS A 53 8.75 4.90 -19.07
CA LYS A 53 9.83 5.89 -19.12
C LYS A 53 10.32 6.16 -20.55
N GLY A 54 10.00 5.29 -21.50
CA GLY A 54 10.52 5.35 -22.87
C GLY A 54 11.93 4.76 -22.99
N GLU A 55 12.33 3.93 -22.04
CA GLU A 55 13.48 3.01 -22.13
C GLU A 55 13.09 1.74 -22.92
#